data_AF-A0A0W0VTI3-F1
#
_entry.id   AF-A0A0W0VTI3-F1
#
_cell.length_a   1.000
_cell.length_b   1.000
_cell.length_c   1.000
_cell.angle_alpha   90.00
_cell.angle_beta   90.00
_cell.angle_gamma   90.00
#
_symmetry.space_group_name_H-M   'P 1'
#
loop_
_entity.id
_entity.type
_entity.pdbx_description
1 polymer ?
#
loop_
_entity_poly.entity_id
_entity_poly.type
_entity_poly.pdbx_seq_one_letter_code
_entity_poly.pdbx_strand_id
1 'polypeptide(L)'
;MLITFYSDAYENIVMFGHIAQHLLKLMGHSGCVPGAILAKDVPEALARLEKGIEKEKQQVPNPKSKPNDDEEPEISLAHRALPLINMLKAASVQKCNVMWK
;
A
#
# COMPACT_ATOMS: atom_id res chain seq x y z
N MET A 1 -10.29 9.34 -8.42
CA MET A 1 -9.57 10.35 -7.61
C MET A 1 -8.17 9.85 -7.35
N LEU A 2 -7.17 10.74 -7.29
CA LEU A 2 -5.80 10.41 -6.88
C LEU A 2 -5.65 10.70 -5.38
N ILE A 3 -4.83 9.90 -4.70
CA ILE A 3 -4.46 10.10 -3.29
C ILE A 3 -2.95 10.27 -3.24
N THR A 4 -2.49 11.26 -2.49
CA THR A 4 -1.07 11.49 -2.25
C THR A 4 -0.73 11.18 -0.80
N PHE A 5 0.25 10.31 -0.61
CA PHE A 5 0.84 10.00 0.69
C PHE A 5 2.05 10.89 0.93
N TYR A 6 2.18 11.36 2.16
CA TYR A 6 3.21 12.28 2.63
C TYR A 6 3.85 11.72 3.91
N SER A 7 5.17 11.83 4.01
CA SER A 7 5.91 11.58 5.25
C SER A 7 7.21 12.37 5.21
N ASP A 8 7.64 12.94 6.33
CA ASP A 8 8.94 13.64 6.40
C ASP A 8 10.14 12.70 6.13
N ALA A 9 9.93 11.39 6.27
CA ALA A 9 10.95 10.36 6.08
C ALA A 9 11.07 9.85 4.63
N TYR A 10 10.19 10.26 3.72
CA TYR A 10 10.11 9.69 2.36
C TYR A 10 9.52 10.66 1.34
N GLU A 11 9.74 10.39 0.04
CA GLU A 11 9.15 11.19 -1.03
C GLU A 11 7.63 11.01 -1.11
N ASN A 12 6.94 12.00 -1.69
CA ASN A 12 5.49 11.92 -1.85
C ASN A 12 5.12 10.83 -2.87
N ILE A 13 4.16 9.99 -2.51
CA ILE A 13 3.69 8.90 -3.37
C ILE A 13 2.27 9.20 -3.81
N VAL A 14 2.04 9.23 -5.12
CA VAL A 14 0.70 9.41 -5.70
C VAL A 14 0.17 8.06 -6.18
N MET A 15 -1.05 7.72 -5.78
CA MET A 15 -1.72 6.48 -6.16
C MET A 15 -3.16 6.74 -6.62
N PHE A 16 -3.71 5.82 -7.42
CA PHE A 16 -5.13 5.80 -7.69
C PHE A 16 -5.92 5.52 -6.42
N GLY A 17 -6.98 6.30 -6.19
CA GLY A 17 -7.72 6.28 -4.93
C GLY A 17 -8.30 4.91 -4.58
N HIS A 18 -8.74 4.12 -5.55
CA HIS A 18 -9.24 2.77 -5.30
C HIS A 18 -8.12 1.83 -4.79
N ILE A 19 -6.91 1.91 -5.36
CA ILE A 19 -5.74 1.16 -4.90
C ILE A 19 -5.33 1.63 -3.50
N ALA A 20 -5.20 2.93 -3.31
CA ALA A 20 -4.82 3.50 -2.03
C ALA A 20 -5.82 3.16 -0.91
N GLN A 21 -7.12 3.28 -1.16
CA GLN A 21 -8.17 2.87 -0.20
C GLN A 21 -8.09 1.38 0.14
N HIS A 22 -7.78 0.54 -0.83
CA HIS A 22 -7.60 -0.89 -0.61
C HIS A 22 -6.38 -1.17 0.29
N LEU A 23 -5.24 -0.54 0.02
CA LEU A 23 -4.05 -0.63 0.89
C LEU A 23 -4.30 -0.06 2.29
N LEU A 24 -5.06 1.02 2.41
CA LEU A 24 -5.48 1.60 3.71
C LEU A 24 -6.31 0.59 4.52
N LYS A 25 -7.21 -0.16 3.87
CA LYS A 25 -7.98 -1.23 4.52
C LYS A 25 -7.10 -2.38 5.00
N LEU A 26 -6.09 -2.77 4.22
CA LEU A 26 -5.13 -3.79 4.62
C LEU A 26 -4.27 -3.36 5.82
N MET A 27 -3.96 -2.06 5.93
CA MET A 27 -3.31 -1.48 7.13
C MET A 27 -4.21 -1.50 8.38
N GLY A 28 -5.50 -1.83 8.25
CA GLY A 28 -6.46 -1.81 9.34
C GLY A 28 -7.13 -0.45 9.55
N HIS A 29 -7.06 0.45 8.56
CA HIS A 29 -7.78 1.72 8.56
C HIS A 29 -9.04 1.67 7.69
N SER A 30 -9.97 2.59 7.93
CA SER A 30 -11.27 2.61 7.24
C SER A 30 -11.20 2.95 5.75
N GLY A 31 -10.04 3.40 5.24
CA GLY A 31 -9.89 3.91 3.88
C GLY A 31 -10.40 5.35 3.70
N CYS A 32 -10.67 6.06 4.80
CA CYS A 32 -11.09 7.45 4.77
C CYS A 32 -9.96 8.35 4.24
N VAL A 33 -10.34 9.37 3.48
CA VAL A 33 -9.44 10.36 2.88
C VAL A 33 -10.05 11.75 3.15
N PRO A 34 -9.31 12.70 3.75
CA PRO A 34 -7.93 12.60 4.22
C PRO A 34 -7.78 11.76 5.51
N GLY A 35 -6.54 11.39 5.85
CA GLY A 35 -6.22 10.65 7.07
C GLY A 35 -4.73 10.67 7.42
N ALA A 36 -4.38 10.10 8.57
CA ALA A 36 -3.00 10.01 9.03
C ALA A 36 -2.77 8.79 9.96
N ILE A 37 -1.52 8.34 9.99
CA ILE A 37 -0.96 7.38 10.95
C ILE A 37 0.13 8.11 11.74
N LEU A 38 0.03 8.07 13.07
CA LEU A 38 1.05 8.62 13.95
C LEU A 38 2.28 7.73 13.95
N ALA A 39 3.47 8.32 14.12
CA ALA A 39 4.75 7.62 14.14
C ALA A 39 4.79 6.36 15.01
N LYS A 40 4.11 6.39 16.17
CA LYS A 40 4.01 5.26 17.10
C LYS A 40 3.21 4.07 16.54
N ASP A 41 2.28 4.34 15.64
CA ASP A 41 1.34 3.37 15.07
C ASP A 41 1.80 2.88 13.68
N VAL A 42 2.78 3.55 13.06
CA VAL A 42 3.38 3.17 11.76
C VAL A 42 3.91 1.73 11.74
N PRO A 43 4.65 1.22 12.76
CA PRO A 43 5.14 -0.15 12.75
C PRO A 43 4.01 -1.19 12.73
N GLU A 44 2.90 -0.91 13.42
CA GLU A 44 1.74 -1.79 13.44
C GLU A 44 1.03 -1.78 12.07
N ALA A 45 0.84 -0.60 11.49
CA ALA A 45 0.24 -0.46 10.16
C ALA A 45 1.05 -1.18 9.08
N LEU A 46 2.38 -1.07 9.13
CA LEU A 46 3.30 -1.77 8.22
C LEU A 46 3.13 -3.30 8.32
N ALA A 47 3.16 -3.86 9.53
CA ALA A 47 3.01 -5.30 9.73
C ALA A 47 1.65 -5.82 9.23
N ARG A 48 0.58 -5.04 9.41
CA ARG A 48 -0.76 -5.38 8.88
C ARG A 48 -0.80 -5.34 7.36
N LEU A 49 -0.18 -4.33 6.74
CA LEU A 49 -0.09 -4.21 5.29
C LEU A 49 0.66 -5.40 4.67
N GLU A 50 1.85 -5.73 5.18
CA GLU A 50 2.66 -6.84 4.68
C GLU A 50 1.88 -8.16 4.76
N LYS A 51 1.25 -8.44 5.91
CA LYS A 51 0.40 -9.62 6.09
C LYS A 51 -0.84 -9.63 5.20
N GLY A 52 -1.45 -8.47 4.97
CA GLY A 52 -2.61 -8.32 4.09
C GLY A 52 -2.27 -8.65 2.63
N ILE A 53 -1.14 -8.15 2.16
CA ILE A 53 -0.64 -8.40 0.80
C ILE A 53 -0.27 -9.87 0.60
N GLU A 54 0.39 -10.50 1.58
CA GLU A 54 0.70 -11.93 1.50
C GLU A 54 -0.56 -12.79 1.40
N LYS A 55 -1.61 -12.45 2.15
CA LYS A 55 -2.90 -13.14 2.06
C LYS A 55 -3.62 -12.92 0.74
N GLU A 56 -3.51 -11.75 0.13
CA GLU A 56 -4.08 -11.52 -1.21
C GLU A 56 -3.32 -12.25 -2.29
N LYS A 57 -1.99 -12.33 -2.18
CA LYS A 57 -1.17 -13.13 -3.08
C LYS A 57 -1.53 -14.62 -3.05
N GLN A 58 -2.07 -15.12 -1.94
CA GLN A 58 -2.55 -16.50 -1.80
C GLN A 58 -3.99 -16.71 -2.28
N GLN A 59 -4.80 -15.64 -2.37
CA GLN A 59 -6.22 -15.71 -2.74
C GLN A 59 -6.47 -15.55 -4.24
N VAL A 60 -5.52 -15.07 -5.03
CA VAL A 60 -5.59 -15.18 -6.49
C VAL A 60 -5.46 -16.67 -6.86
N PRO A 61 -6.52 -17.34 -7.35
CA PRO A 61 -6.38 -18.66 -7.91
C PRO A 61 -5.50 -18.48 -9.14
N ASN A 62 -4.34 -19.11 -9.13
CA ASN A 62 -3.45 -19.19 -10.28
C ASN A 62 -4.26 -19.57 -11.53
N PRO A 63 -4.50 -18.69 -12.52
CA PRO A 63 -4.95 -19.18 -13.80
C PRO A 63 -3.71 -19.85 -14.39
N LYS A 64 -3.75 -21.17 -14.55
CA LYS A 64 -3.00 -21.79 -15.63
C LYS A 64 -3.57 -21.21 -16.92
N SER A 65 -3.11 -20.04 -17.33
CA SER A 65 -3.41 -19.48 -18.64
C SER A 65 -2.10 -19.37 -19.41
N LYS A 66 -2.14 -20.02 -20.57
CA LYS A 66 -1.13 -20.10 -21.61
C LYS A 66 -0.57 -18.71 -21.93
N PRO A 67 0.66 -18.60 -22.46
CA PRO A 67 1.16 -17.32 -22.97
C PRO A 67 0.29 -16.98 -24.19
N ASN A 68 -0.65 -16.06 -24.02
CA ASN A 68 -1.28 -15.36 -25.12
C ASN A 68 -0.69 -13.96 -25.13
N ASP A 69 -0.10 -13.62 -26.27
CA ASP A 69 0.90 -12.58 -26.51
C ASP A 69 0.30 -11.16 -26.62
N ASP A 70 -0.71 -10.81 -25.81
CA ASP A 70 -1.46 -9.55 -25.99
C ASP A 70 -2.18 -9.00 -24.72
N GLU A 71 -1.79 -9.43 -23.52
CA GLU A 71 -2.27 -8.81 -22.27
C GLU A 71 -1.07 -8.29 -21.47
N GLU A 72 -0.90 -6.97 -21.46
CA GLU A 72 0.07 -6.27 -20.62
C GLU A 72 -0.06 -6.79 -19.18
N PRO A 73 1.05 -7.09 -18.47
CA PRO A 73 0.96 -7.63 -17.12
C PRO A 73 0.28 -6.59 -16.22
N GLU A 74 -0.98 -6.82 -15.87
CA GLU A 74 -1.68 -6.02 -14.88
C GLU A 74 -0.83 -6.01 -13.60
N ILE A 75 -0.20 -4.87 -13.32
CA ILE A 75 0.74 -4.76 -12.20
C ILE A 75 0.02 -5.21 -10.93
N SER A 76 0.45 -6.32 -10.34
CA SER A 76 -0.25 -6.89 -9.19
C SER A 76 -0.27 -5.89 -8.02
N LEU A 77 -1.31 -5.97 -7.19
CA LEU A 77 -1.44 -5.09 -6.01
C LEU A 77 -0.21 -5.12 -5.11
N ALA A 78 0.42 -6.29 -4.97
CA ALA A 78 1.67 -6.46 -4.23
C ALA A 78 2.79 -5.56 -4.75
N HIS A 79 2.96 -5.45 -6.08
CA HIS A 79 3.94 -4.54 -6.68
C HIS A 79 3.56 -3.07 -6.47
N ARG A 80 2.26 -2.75 -6.59
CA ARG A 80 1.75 -1.37 -6.37
C ARG A 80 1.90 -0.90 -4.93
N ALA A 81 1.95 -1.82 -3.97
CA ALA A 81 2.12 -1.52 -2.54
C ALA A 81 3.57 -1.22 -2.13
N LEU A 82 4.56 -1.62 -2.94
CA LEU A 82 5.99 -1.48 -2.59
C LEU A 82 6.39 -0.04 -2.23
N PRO A 83 5.98 1.00 -2.98
CA PRO A 83 6.30 2.38 -2.62
C PRO A 83 5.79 2.74 -1.21
N LEU A 84 4.54 2.36 -0.90
CA LEU A 84 3.92 2.65 0.40
C LEU A 84 4.59 1.87 1.54
N ILE A 85 4.97 0.61 1.30
CA ILE A 85 5.75 -0.20 2.26
C ILE A 85 7.08 0.47 2.56
N ASN A 86 7.79 0.97 1.54
CA ASN A 86 9.07 1.63 1.71
C ASN A 86 8.93 2.94 2.50
N MET A 87 7.88 3.73 2.22
CA MET A 87 7.54 4.92 3.02
C MET A 87 7.28 4.55 4.49
N LEU A 88 6.46 3.53 4.76
CA LEU A 88 6.16 3.09 6.13
C LEU A 88 7.42 2.57 6.86
N LYS A 89 8.31 1.86 6.17
CA LYS A 89 9.60 1.43 6.71
C LYS A 89 10.48 2.63 7.09
N ALA A 90 10.61 3.61 6.20
CA ALA A 90 11.38 4.82 6.46
C ALA A 90 10.77 5.63 7.62
N ALA A 91 9.45 5.80 7.62
CA ALA A 91 8.71 6.50 8.68
C ALA A 91 8.80 5.80 10.03
N SER A 92 8.83 4.46 10.06
CA SER A 92 9.06 3.66 11.27
C SER A 92 10.45 3.90 11.85
N VAL A 93 11.49 3.88 11.01
CA VAL A 93 12.89 4.11 11.44
C VAL A 93 13.09 5.53 11.94
N GLN A 94 12.57 6.52 11.22
CA GLN A 94 12.73 7.94 11.55
C GLN A 94 11.69 8.47 12.54
N LYS A 95 10.71 7.63 12.94
CA LYS A 95 9.58 7.99 13.81
C LYS A 95 8.80 9.19 13.30
N CYS A 96 8.49 9.19 12.01
CA CYS A 96 7.70 10.22 11.34
C CYS A 96 6.25 9.77 11.15
N ASN A 97 5.35 10.75 11.04
CA ASN A 97 3.95 10.48 10.71
C ASN A 97 3.82 10.17 9.21
N VAL A 98 2.75 9.47 8.85
CA VAL A 98 2.36 9.22 7.46
C VAL A 98 0.96 9.77 7.26
N MET A 99 0.78 10.66 6.30
CA MET A 99 -0.48 11.37 6.05
C MET A 99 -0.92 11.15 4.61
N TRP A 100 -2.22 11.26 4.33
CA TRP A 100 -2.74 11.18 2.97
C TRP A 100 -3.96 12.07 2.75
N LYS A 101 -4.10 12.53 1.50
CA LYS A 101 -5.21 13.35 1.01
C LYS A 101 -5.46 13.12 -0.46
#